data_AF-A0A0C9V141-F1
#
_entry.id   AF-A0A0C9V141-F1
#
_cell.length_a   1.000
_cell.length_b   1.000
_cell.length_c   1.000
_cell.angle_alpha   90.00
_cell.angle_beta   90.00
_cell.angle_gamma   90.00
#
_symmetry.space_group_name_H-M   'P 1'
#
loop_
_entity.id
_entity.type
_entity.pdbx_description
1 polymer ?
#
loop_
_entity_poly.entity_id
_entity_poly.type
_entity_poly.pdbx_seq_one_letter_code
_entity_poly.pdbx_strand_id
1 'polypeptide(L)'
;LDALFHLHATNTCQPSHAEPLLRIYGGTMSASDRRLLSIMRLFEAEKHTSDSTFSARWSPTLDASATSVSEVVQNFDPIRMLRTCLAFPNWRRFGEEKDARQGPADELMYDPLIMIVLSAQMLVERPPVSALGWVKVFRTNIVSLLIRCLSSKDSNIREAVLHQIARYSGCIQRSDMQEKPQVLYAFRLLKNVMPPPANARDPPRPIPTYASLILLHALRGIFYPSNFIYPRTARCLLQRPELDVLDVPMLFGMLYSSSAEWKEERGWIVRLLGDDMASAEDRKVLRR
;
A
#
# COMPACT_ATOMS: atom_id res chain seq x y z
N LEU A 1 7.96 9.72 -27.21
CA LEU A 1 6.63 9.09 -27.27
C LEU A 1 5.64 9.87 -26.40
N ASP A 2 5.85 9.95 -25.09
CA ASP A 2 5.01 10.74 -24.16
C ASP A 2 4.72 12.17 -24.64
N ALA A 3 5.75 12.97 -24.95
CA ALA A 3 5.58 14.32 -25.49
C ALA A 3 4.75 14.39 -26.78
N LEU A 4 4.79 13.35 -27.63
CA LEU A 4 4.03 13.29 -28.89
C LEU A 4 2.54 13.05 -28.62
N PHE A 5 2.21 12.21 -27.63
CA PHE A 5 0.83 11.99 -27.19
C PHE A 5 0.21 13.26 -26.64
N HIS A 6 0.95 14.00 -25.81
CA HIS A 6 0.48 15.28 -25.26
C HIS A 6 0.37 16.40 -26.30
N LEU A 7 1.20 16.39 -27.35
CA LEU A 7 1.14 17.37 -28.44
C LEU A 7 -0.04 17.14 -29.41
N HIS A 8 -0.44 15.89 -29.62
CA HIS A 8 -1.46 15.52 -30.61
C HIS A 8 -2.50 14.54 -30.04
N ALA A 9 -3.01 14.81 -28.84
CA ALA A 9 -3.91 13.93 -28.09
C ALA A 9 -5.11 13.40 -28.91
N THR A 10 -5.75 14.26 -29.68
CA THR A 10 -6.90 13.91 -30.54
C THR A 10 -6.59 12.82 -31.56
N ASN A 11 -5.38 12.82 -32.12
CA ASN A 11 -4.94 11.88 -33.15
C ASN A 11 -4.27 10.63 -32.58
N THR A 12 -3.57 10.78 -31.44
CA THR A 12 -2.77 9.71 -30.85
C THR A 12 -3.59 8.81 -29.93
N CYS A 13 -4.64 9.35 -29.29
CA CYS A 13 -5.50 8.61 -28.37
C CYS A 13 -6.53 7.73 -29.09
N GLN A 14 -6.09 6.87 -30.02
CA GLN A 14 -6.96 5.88 -30.67
C GLN A 14 -7.04 4.59 -29.85
N PRO A 15 -8.21 3.96 -29.67
CA PRO A 15 -8.35 2.74 -28.88
C PRO A 15 -7.41 1.60 -29.29
N SER A 16 -7.06 1.52 -30.58
CA SER A 16 -6.08 0.57 -31.15
C SER A 16 -4.68 0.72 -30.56
N HIS A 17 -4.30 1.91 -30.11
CA HIS A 17 -2.99 2.21 -29.52
C HIS A 17 -2.93 1.92 -28.02
N ALA A 18 -4.06 1.78 -27.34
CA ALA A 18 -4.09 1.63 -25.89
C ALA A 18 -3.69 0.22 -25.44
N GLU A 19 -4.15 -0.82 -26.14
CA GLU A 19 -3.87 -2.22 -25.81
C GLU A 19 -2.35 -2.57 -25.83
N PRO A 20 -1.56 -2.17 -26.85
CA PRO A 20 -0.11 -2.40 -26.83
C PRO A 20 0.61 -1.68 -25.68
N LEU A 21 0.19 -0.46 -25.35
CA LEU A 21 0.76 0.31 -24.24
C LEU A 21 0.48 -0.36 -22.89
N LEU A 22 -0.69 -0.99 -22.74
CA LEU A 22 -1.06 -1.69 -21.51
C LEU A 22 -0.21 -2.94 -21.29
N ARG A 23 0.18 -3.65 -22.37
CA ARG A 23 1.00 -4.87 -22.30
C ARG A 23 2.44 -4.62 -21.84
N ILE A 24 2.98 -3.45 -22.16
CA ILE A 24 4.35 -3.06 -21.76
C ILE A 24 4.38 -2.36 -20.40
N TYR A 25 3.22 -2.00 -19.84
CA TYR A 25 3.13 -1.30 -18.58
C TYR A 25 3.38 -2.24 -17.41
N GLY A 26 4.46 -2.00 -16.65
CA GLY A 26 4.85 -2.85 -15.52
C GLY A 26 4.19 -2.46 -14.19
N GLY A 27 3.49 -1.31 -14.14
CA GLY A 27 2.92 -0.78 -12.90
C GLY A 27 3.97 -0.39 -11.86
N THR A 28 5.19 -0.05 -12.28
CA THR A 28 6.32 0.29 -11.42
C THR A 28 6.57 1.79 -11.31
N MET A 29 7.48 2.19 -10.41
CA MET A 29 7.95 3.57 -10.29
C MET A 29 9.07 3.93 -11.29
N SER A 30 9.27 3.13 -12.33
CA SER A 30 10.22 3.42 -13.41
C SER A 30 9.84 4.70 -14.16
N ALA A 31 10.82 5.35 -14.80
CA ALA A 31 10.54 6.51 -15.63
C ALA A 31 9.64 6.16 -16.83
N SER A 32 9.81 4.95 -17.38
CA SER A 32 9.00 4.44 -18.49
C SER A 32 7.55 4.24 -18.07
N ASP A 33 7.30 3.54 -16.97
CA ASP A 33 5.95 3.28 -16.48
C ASP A 33 5.24 4.56 -16.05
N ARG A 34 5.94 5.52 -15.43
CA ARG A 34 5.34 6.83 -15.10
C ARG A 34 4.87 7.59 -16.34
N ARG A 35 5.63 7.53 -17.44
CA ARG A 35 5.24 8.13 -18.72
C ARG A 35 4.08 7.37 -19.36
N LEU A 36 4.11 6.04 -19.33
CA LEU A 36 2.99 5.21 -19.82
C LEU A 36 1.70 5.52 -19.06
N LEU A 37 1.77 5.64 -17.74
CA LEU A 37 0.63 6.04 -16.92
C LEU A 37 0.11 7.44 -17.27
N SER A 38 1.00 8.41 -17.52
CA SER A 38 0.60 9.75 -17.99
C SER A 38 -0.17 9.68 -19.32
N ILE A 39 0.30 8.85 -20.25
CA ILE A 39 -0.40 8.62 -21.51
C ILE A 39 -1.76 7.96 -21.26
N MET A 40 -1.86 6.92 -20.42
CA MET A 40 -3.13 6.26 -20.12
C MET A 40 -4.18 7.21 -19.54
N ARG A 41 -3.77 8.13 -18.66
CA ARG A 41 -4.66 9.18 -18.14
C ARG A 41 -5.10 10.16 -19.21
N LEU A 42 -4.22 10.49 -20.16
CA LEU A 42 -4.59 11.30 -21.32
C LEU A 42 -5.66 10.60 -22.18
N PHE A 43 -5.58 9.27 -22.35
CA PHE A 43 -6.63 8.50 -23.01
C PHE A 43 -7.97 8.60 -22.28
N GLU A 44 -7.98 8.46 -20.95
CA GLU A 44 -9.19 8.61 -20.15
C GLU A 44 -9.80 10.02 -20.29
N ALA A 45 -8.96 11.06 -20.19
CA ALA A 45 -9.39 12.45 -20.31
C ALA A 45 -10.00 12.76 -21.70
N GLU A 46 -9.39 12.26 -22.77
CA GLU A 46 -9.79 12.56 -24.16
C GLU A 46 -10.98 11.72 -24.64
N LYS A 47 -11.09 10.46 -24.20
CA LYS A 47 -12.11 9.52 -24.69
C LYS A 47 -13.26 9.28 -23.72
N HIS A 48 -13.24 9.88 -22.53
CA HIS A 48 -14.22 9.65 -21.46
C HIS A 48 -14.44 8.16 -21.13
N THR A 49 -13.48 7.31 -21.44
CA THR A 49 -13.49 5.88 -21.12
C THR A 49 -12.82 5.68 -19.77
N SER A 50 -13.56 5.21 -18.78
CA SER A 50 -13.03 5.04 -17.41
C SER A 50 -11.86 4.06 -17.32
N ASP A 51 -10.90 4.39 -16.46
CA ASP A 51 -9.72 3.59 -16.07
C ASP A 51 -10.04 2.13 -15.68
N SER A 52 -11.27 1.86 -15.24
CA SER A 52 -11.73 0.52 -14.84
C SER A 52 -11.57 -0.52 -15.96
N THR A 53 -11.72 -0.11 -17.22
CA THR A 53 -11.65 -1.01 -18.39
C THR A 53 -10.21 -1.42 -18.70
N PHE A 54 -9.25 -0.52 -18.48
CA PHE A 54 -7.82 -0.79 -18.67
C PHE A 54 -7.27 -1.60 -17.50
N SER A 55 -7.64 -1.24 -16.29
CA SER A 55 -7.21 -1.90 -15.06
C SER A 55 -7.70 -3.36 -14.97
N ALA A 56 -8.87 -3.67 -15.55
CA ALA A 56 -9.41 -5.03 -15.60
C ALA A 56 -8.63 -6.00 -16.50
N ARG A 57 -7.85 -5.49 -17.46
CA ARG A 57 -7.09 -6.30 -18.43
C ARG A 57 -5.59 -6.29 -18.17
N TRP A 58 -5.14 -5.42 -17.27
CA TRP A 58 -3.74 -5.27 -16.95
C TRP A 58 -3.26 -6.40 -16.03
N SER A 59 -2.06 -6.92 -16.29
CA SER A 59 -1.35 -7.85 -15.40
C SER A 59 0.12 -7.44 -15.32
N PRO A 60 0.75 -7.49 -14.13
CA PRO A 60 2.19 -7.23 -14.00
C PRO A 60 3.06 -8.32 -14.66
N THR A 61 2.49 -9.47 -15.02
CA THR A 61 3.17 -10.57 -15.71
C THR A 61 2.77 -10.61 -17.19
N LEU A 62 3.76 -10.51 -18.08
CA LEU A 62 3.55 -10.46 -19.54
C LEU A 62 2.83 -11.71 -20.10
N ASP A 63 3.04 -12.87 -19.47
CA ASP A 63 2.55 -14.16 -19.99
C ASP A 63 1.18 -14.58 -19.44
N ALA A 64 0.59 -13.81 -18.51
CA ALA A 64 -0.71 -14.12 -17.92
C ALA A 64 -1.75 -13.09 -18.34
N SER A 65 -2.70 -13.50 -19.18
CA SER A 65 -3.93 -12.74 -19.39
C SER A 65 -4.79 -12.84 -18.14
N ALA A 66 -4.66 -11.88 -17.22
CA ALA A 66 -5.53 -11.83 -16.05
C ALA A 66 -6.98 -11.68 -16.52
N THR A 67 -7.85 -12.55 -16.03
CA THR A 67 -9.27 -12.55 -16.40
C THR A 67 -10.10 -11.62 -15.53
N SER A 68 -9.54 -11.16 -14.41
CA SER A 68 -10.17 -10.22 -13.48
C SER A 68 -9.15 -9.47 -12.62
N VAL A 69 -9.51 -8.28 -12.13
CA VAL A 69 -8.67 -7.50 -11.19
C VAL A 69 -8.37 -8.28 -9.90
N SER A 70 -9.28 -9.14 -9.47
CA SER A 70 -9.07 -10.00 -8.30
C SER A 70 -7.91 -10.97 -8.49
N GLU A 71 -7.73 -11.49 -9.70
CA GLU A 71 -6.60 -12.34 -10.06
C GLU A 71 -5.28 -11.54 -10.06
N VAL A 72 -5.30 -10.32 -10.60
CA VAL A 72 -4.15 -9.39 -10.58
C VAL A 72 -3.69 -9.14 -9.14
N VAL A 73 -4.60 -8.75 -8.25
CA VAL A 73 -4.28 -8.41 -6.85
C VAL A 73 -3.76 -9.62 -6.07
N GLN A 74 -4.25 -10.83 -6.39
CA GLN A 74 -3.80 -12.08 -5.77
C GLN A 74 -2.43 -12.54 -6.27
N ASN A 75 -1.97 -12.04 -7.42
CA ASN A 75 -0.72 -12.44 -8.08
C ASN A 75 0.38 -11.38 -8.01
N PHE A 76 0.19 -10.28 -7.25
CA PHE A 76 1.27 -9.33 -7.01
C PHE A 76 2.48 -9.99 -6.35
N ASP A 77 3.68 -9.56 -6.76
CA ASP A 77 4.93 -10.00 -6.15
C ASP A 77 5.01 -9.47 -4.69
N PRO A 78 4.99 -10.36 -3.69
CA PRO A 78 4.98 -9.96 -2.29
C PRO A 78 6.29 -9.28 -1.86
N ILE A 79 7.42 -9.58 -2.49
CA ILE A 79 8.73 -8.99 -2.19
C ILE A 79 8.76 -7.56 -2.73
N ARG A 80 8.33 -7.38 -3.98
CA ARG A 80 8.22 -6.05 -4.61
C ARG A 80 7.22 -5.16 -3.87
N MET A 81 6.08 -5.70 -3.46
CA MET A 81 5.11 -4.96 -2.66
C MET A 81 5.67 -4.58 -1.28
N LEU A 82 6.37 -5.50 -0.60
CA LEU A 82 7.00 -5.19 0.68
C LEU A 82 8.03 -4.05 0.54
N ARG A 83 8.86 -4.08 -0.52
CA ARG A 83 9.79 -2.98 -0.82
C ARG A 83 9.04 -1.66 -1.05
N THR A 84 7.89 -1.71 -1.72
CA THR A 84 7.01 -0.54 -1.95
C THR A 84 6.49 0.03 -0.64
N CYS A 85 6.17 -0.82 0.34
CA CYS A 85 5.75 -0.34 1.65
C CYS A 85 6.90 0.27 2.47
N LEU A 86 8.07 -0.37 2.46
CA LEU A 86 9.21 0.10 3.26
C LEU A 86 9.79 1.39 2.69
N ALA A 87 9.93 1.50 1.37
CA ALA A 87 10.45 2.67 0.68
C ALA A 87 9.34 3.56 0.07
N PHE A 88 8.22 3.72 0.79
CA PHE A 88 7.05 4.45 0.28
C PHE A 88 7.39 5.88 -0.17
N PRO A 89 7.04 6.28 -1.40
CA PRO A 89 7.40 7.59 -1.95
C PRO A 89 6.50 8.70 -1.38
N ASN A 90 6.95 9.38 -0.32
CA ASN A 90 6.18 10.47 0.33
C ASN A 90 5.93 11.71 -0.55
N TRP A 91 6.63 11.81 -1.69
CA TRP A 91 6.44 12.85 -2.69
C TRP A 91 5.32 12.51 -3.69
N ARG A 92 4.88 11.26 -3.76
CA ARG A 92 3.85 10.81 -4.71
C ARG A 92 2.46 11.24 -4.22
N ARG A 93 1.69 11.91 -5.08
CA ARG A 93 0.34 12.40 -4.79
C ARG A 93 -0.67 12.06 -5.90
N PHE A 94 -1.95 12.02 -5.55
CA PHE A 94 -3.03 11.96 -6.55
C PHE A 94 -3.09 13.26 -7.37
N GLY A 95 -3.31 13.15 -8.68
CA GLY A 95 -3.52 14.30 -9.56
C GLY A 95 -2.31 15.15 -9.96
N GLU A 96 -1.08 14.83 -9.52
CA GLU A 96 0.12 15.58 -9.96
C GLU A 96 0.57 15.15 -11.37
N GLU A 97 0.40 16.04 -12.36
CA GLU A 97 0.76 15.82 -13.78
C GLU A 97 1.83 16.77 -14.34
N LYS A 98 1.95 18.02 -13.86
CA LYS A 98 2.72 19.05 -14.60
C LYS A 98 4.02 19.54 -13.95
N ASP A 99 4.16 19.45 -12.62
CA ASP A 99 5.35 19.94 -11.89
C ASP A 99 5.94 18.91 -10.92
N ALA A 100 5.65 17.62 -11.14
CA ALA A 100 6.07 16.57 -10.23
C ALA A 100 7.61 16.55 -10.15
N ARG A 101 8.15 16.90 -8.97
CA ARG A 101 9.50 16.53 -8.58
C ARG A 101 9.60 15.03 -8.82
N GLN A 102 10.25 14.65 -9.92
CA GLN A 102 10.44 13.25 -10.24
C GLN A 102 11.32 12.69 -9.13
N GLY A 103 10.70 12.02 -8.16
CA GLY A 103 11.48 11.23 -7.24
C GLY A 103 12.24 10.16 -8.01
N PRO A 104 13.25 9.56 -7.36
CA PRO A 104 14.13 8.58 -7.99
C PRO A 104 13.28 7.51 -8.67
N ALA A 105 13.65 7.17 -9.90
CA ALA A 105 13.05 6.03 -10.58
C ALA A 105 13.48 4.75 -9.85
N ASP A 106 12.52 3.93 -9.45
CA ASP A 106 12.79 2.60 -8.88
C ASP A 106 11.91 1.57 -9.59
N GLU A 107 12.53 0.82 -10.50
CA GLU A 107 11.88 -0.29 -11.23
C GLU A 107 11.54 -1.47 -10.32
N LEU A 108 12.18 -1.56 -9.15
CA LEU A 108 11.96 -2.63 -8.18
C LEU A 108 10.81 -2.32 -7.23
N MET A 109 10.02 -1.28 -7.50
CA MET A 109 8.91 -0.83 -6.69
C MET A 109 7.66 -0.65 -7.54
N TYR A 110 6.50 -1.08 -7.03
CA TYR A 110 5.22 -0.78 -7.67
C TYR A 110 4.86 0.70 -7.50
N ASP A 111 4.12 1.31 -8.44
CA ASP A 111 3.51 2.62 -8.19
C ASP A 111 2.37 2.45 -7.16
N PRO A 112 2.51 2.99 -5.93
CA PRO A 112 1.54 2.77 -4.88
C PRO A 112 0.14 3.28 -5.23
N LEU A 113 0.01 4.32 -6.07
CA LEU A 113 -1.31 4.84 -6.46
C LEU A 113 -2.09 3.81 -7.29
N ILE A 114 -1.40 3.11 -8.18
CA ILE A 114 -2.00 2.09 -9.03
C ILE A 114 -2.40 0.89 -8.19
N MET A 115 -1.56 0.50 -7.23
CA MET A 115 -1.88 -0.57 -6.29
C MET A 115 -3.11 -0.23 -5.45
N ILE A 116 -3.24 1.02 -4.97
CA ILE A 116 -4.42 1.52 -4.26
C ILE A 116 -5.67 1.43 -5.14
N VAL A 117 -5.59 1.82 -6.42
CA VAL A 117 -6.73 1.80 -7.35
C VAL A 117 -7.16 0.36 -7.66
N LEU A 118 -6.22 -0.53 -7.97
CA LEU A 118 -6.51 -1.95 -8.25
C LEU A 118 -7.12 -2.66 -7.04
N SER A 119 -6.62 -2.37 -5.84
CA SER A 119 -7.20 -2.83 -4.59
C SER A 119 -8.65 -2.36 -4.41
N ALA A 120 -8.92 -1.08 -4.67
CA ALA A 120 -10.28 -0.53 -4.60
C ALA A 120 -11.22 -1.22 -5.59
N GLN A 121 -10.76 -1.40 -6.83
CA GLN A 121 -11.55 -2.02 -7.90
C GLN A 121 -11.85 -3.49 -7.58
N MET A 122 -10.88 -4.26 -7.08
CA MET A 122 -11.12 -5.62 -6.58
C MET A 122 -12.24 -5.67 -5.52
N LEU A 123 -12.23 -4.73 -4.56
CA LEU A 123 -13.25 -4.67 -3.50
C LEU A 123 -14.64 -4.24 -3.99
N VAL A 124 -14.72 -3.55 -5.13
CA VAL A 124 -15.98 -3.08 -5.73
C VAL A 124 -16.58 -4.13 -6.64
N GLU A 125 -15.78 -4.71 -7.54
CA GLU A 125 -16.26 -5.61 -8.58
C GLU A 125 -16.52 -7.02 -8.05
N ARG A 126 -15.46 -7.66 -7.53
CA ARG A 126 -15.52 -9.05 -7.11
C ARG A 126 -14.48 -9.32 -6.01
N PRO A 127 -14.81 -9.02 -4.74
CA PRO A 127 -13.93 -9.37 -3.63
C PRO A 127 -13.76 -10.89 -3.54
N PRO A 128 -12.63 -11.39 -2.99
CA PRO A 128 -12.45 -12.81 -2.74
C PRO A 128 -13.60 -13.39 -1.90
N VAL A 129 -14.10 -14.55 -2.30
CA VAL A 129 -15.20 -15.25 -1.60
C VAL A 129 -14.66 -16.28 -0.62
N SER A 130 -13.55 -16.94 -0.96
CA SER A 130 -12.96 -18.01 -0.14
C SER A 130 -11.90 -17.47 0.83
N ALA A 131 -11.73 -18.15 1.98
CA ALA A 131 -10.61 -17.94 2.89
C ALA A 131 -9.25 -17.94 2.15
N LEU A 132 -9.04 -18.90 1.25
CA LEU A 132 -7.79 -18.99 0.48
C LEU A 132 -7.54 -17.75 -0.39
N GLY A 133 -8.59 -17.19 -1.00
CA GLY A 133 -8.49 -15.97 -1.79
C GLY A 133 -8.08 -14.77 -0.92
N TRP A 134 -8.66 -14.64 0.28
CA TRP A 134 -8.24 -13.60 1.24
C TRP A 134 -6.79 -13.80 1.70
N VAL A 135 -6.40 -15.02 2.04
CA VAL A 135 -5.00 -15.35 2.42
C VAL A 135 -4.03 -14.95 1.31
N LYS A 136 -4.36 -15.22 0.04
CA LYS A 136 -3.54 -14.78 -1.10
C LYS A 136 -3.41 -13.26 -1.14
N VAL A 137 -4.52 -12.53 -1.03
CA VAL A 137 -4.51 -11.05 -1.01
C VAL A 137 -3.66 -10.50 0.14
N PHE A 138 -3.76 -11.05 1.35
CA PHE A 138 -2.92 -10.56 2.44
C PHE A 138 -1.44 -10.90 2.25
N ARG A 139 -1.14 -12.07 1.68
CA ARG A 139 0.24 -12.48 1.38
C ARG A 139 0.93 -11.60 0.37
N THR A 140 0.19 -10.95 -0.54
CA THR A 140 0.80 -9.98 -1.46
C THR A 140 1.26 -8.69 -0.79
N ASN A 141 0.95 -8.46 0.49
CA ASN A 141 1.23 -7.22 1.23
C ASN A 141 0.45 -5.98 0.74
N ILE A 142 -0.56 -6.12 -0.12
CA ILE A 142 -1.36 -4.97 -0.58
C ILE A 142 -2.07 -4.25 0.59
N VAL A 143 -2.64 -5.01 1.54
CA VAL A 143 -3.29 -4.43 2.72
C VAL A 143 -2.26 -3.72 3.62
N SER A 144 -1.03 -4.24 3.66
CA SER A 144 0.07 -3.59 4.37
C SER A 144 0.48 -2.27 3.71
N LEU A 145 0.47 -2.21 2.38
CA LEU A 145 0.68 -0.96 1.65
C LEU A 145 -0.40 0.06 2.00
N LEU A 146 -1.67 -0.35 2.08
CA LEU A 146 -2.76 0.52 2.49
C LEU A 146 -2.51 1.12 3.88
N ILE A 147 -2.12 0.30 4.87
CA ILE A 147 -1.77 0.82 6.18
C ILE A 147 -0.61 1.81 6.11
N ARG A 148 0.44 1.52 5.32
CA ARG A 148 1.57 2.44 5.11
C ARG A 148 1.16 3.78 4.51
N CYS A 149 0.16 3.78 3.62
CA CYS A 149 -0.35 4.97 2.96
C CYS A 149 -1.06 5.95 3.91
N LEU A 150 -1.50 5.49 5.09
CA LEU A 150 -2.07 6.36 6.12
C LEU A 150 -1.06 7.34 6.73
N SER A 151 0.24 7.06 6.56
CA SER A 151 1.34 7.97 6.92
C SER A 151 1.72 8.93 5.79
N SER A 152 1.03 8.86 4.63
CA SER A 152 1.29 9.74 3.49
C SER A 152 1.01 11.20 3.84
N LYS A 153 1.73 12.13 3.19
CA LYS A 153 1.49 13.58 3.30
C LYS A 153 0.22 14.03 2.57
N ASP A 154 -0.18 13.30 1.53
CA ASP A 154 -1.38 13.58 0.74
C ASP A 154 -2.66 13.11 1.47
N SER A 155 -3.57 14.04 1.76
CA SER A 155 -4.85 13.74 2.42
C SER A 155 -5.76 12.86 1.57
N ASN A 156 -5.72 13.00 0.25
CA ASN A 156 -6.57 12.25 -0.66
C ASN A 156 -6.18 10.77 -0.66
N ILE A 157 -4.88 10.48 -0.57
CA ILE A 157 -4.37 9.11 -0.38
C ILE A 157 -4.90 8.53 0.93
N ARG A 158 -4.76 9.28 2.04
CA ARG A 158 -5.21 8.80 3.35
C ARG A 158 -6.72 8.54 3.36
N GLU A 159 -7.51 9.44 2.80
CA GLU A 159 -8.96 9.30 2.73
C GLU A 159 -9.39 8.11 1.88
N ALA A 160 -8.84 7.96 0.66
CA ALA A 160 -9.16 6.83 -0.21
C ALA A 160 -8.85 5.48 0.46
N VAL A 161 -7.71 5.42 1.15
CA VAL A 161 -7.25 4.19 1.79
C VAL A 161 -8.03 3.88 3.09
N LEU A 162 -8.43 4.90 3.85
CA LEU A 162 -9.34 4.73 4.99
C LEU A 162 -10.64 4.05 4.60
N HIS A 163 -11.26 4.50 3.52
CA HIS A 163 -12.48 3.89 2.99
C HIS A 163 -12.23 2.44 2.56
N GLN A 164 -11.09 2.16 1.91
CA GLN A 164 -10.74 0.78 1.54
C GLN A 164 -10.54 -0.12 2.76
N ILE A 165 -9.83 0.34 3.80
CA ILE A 165 -9.60 -0.44 5.03
C ILE A 165 -10.93 -0.74 5.73
N ALA A 166 -11.86 0.21 5.76
CA ALA A 166 -13.21 -0.03 6.28
C ALA A 166 -13.95 -1.12 5.48
N ARG A 167 -13.84 -1.09 4.14
CA ARG A 167 -14.40 -2.14 3.27
C ARG A 167 -13.73 -3.49 3.49
N TYR A 168 -12.40 -3.55 3.57
CA TYR A 168 -11.67 -4.76 3.93
C TYR A 168 -12.16 -5.34 5.25
N SER A 169 -12.33 -4.51 6.28
CA SER A 169 -12.84 -4.94 7.58
C SER A 169 -14.22 -5.60 7.46
N GLY A 170 -15.16 -4.99 6.73
CA GLY A 170 -16.51 -5.56 6.50
C GLY A 170 -16.51 -6.82 5.64
N CYS A 171 -15.59 -6.95 4.68
CA CYS A 171 -15.41 -8.18 3.91
C CYS A 171 -14.82 -9.31 4.77
N ILE A 172 -13.77 -9.02 5.54
CA ILE A 172 -13.10 -10.00 6.41
C ILE A 172 -13.99 -10.45 7.54
N GLN A 173 -14.83 -9.58 8.10
CA GLN A 173 -15.82 -9.97 9.10
C GLN A 173 -16.76 -11.09 8.62
N ARG A 174 -17.11 -11.08 7.32
CA ARG A 174 -17.96 -12.08 6.65
C ARG A 174 -17.18 -13.28 6.11
N SER A 175 -15.85 -13.25 6.16
CA SER A 175 -15.01 -14.36 5.69
C SER A 175 -14.93 -15.51 6.70
N ASP A 176 -14.58 -16.68 6.18
CA ASP A 176 -14.31 -17.93 6.89
C ASP A 176 -12.81 -18.13 7.22
N MET A 177 -12.00 -17.08 7.07
CA MET A 177 -10.56 -17.10 7.33
C MET A 177 -10.25 -17.37 8.81
N GLN A 178 -9.27 -18.25 9.07
CA GLN A 178 -8.84 -18.59 10.44
C GLN A 178 -8.14 -17.41 11.12
N GLU A 179 -7.40 -16.62 10.35
CA GLU A 179 -6.66 -15.43 10.78
C GLU A 179 -7.55 -14.20 11.00
N LYS A 180 -8.87 -14.32 10.77
CA LYS A 180 -9.84 -13.24 10.88
C LYS A 180 -9.75 -12.48 12.22
N PRO A 181 -9.70 -13.14 13.40
CA PRO A 181 -9.62 -12.42 14.67
C PRO A 181 -8.38 -11.52 14.78
N GLN A 182 -7.23 -11.98 14.32
CA GLN A 182 -5.96 -11.27 14.38
C GLN A 182 -5.95 -10.07 13.43
N VAL A 183 -6.49 -10.24 12.21
CA VAL A 183 -6.63 -9.16 11.22
C VAL A 183 -7.59 -8.08 11.72
N LEU A 184 -8.78 -8.47 12.21
CA LEU A 184 -9.76 -7.52 12.73
C LEU A 184 -9.25 -6.80 13.98
N TYR A 185 -8.41 -7.46 14.79
CA TYR A 185 -7.74 -6.81 15.91
C TYR A 185 -6.76 -5.73 15.44
N ALA A 186 -5.92 -6.01 14.44
CA ALA A 186 -5.02 -5.02 13.86
C ALA A 186 -5.80 -3.81 13.28
N PHE A 187 -6.91 -4.06 12.58
CA PHE A 187 -7.78 -2.98 12.08
C PHE A 187 -8.47 -2.19 13.20
N ARG A 188 -8.79 -2.82 14.32
CA ARG A 188 -9.34 -2.13 15.50
C ARG A 188 -8.31 -1.20 16.13
N LEU A 189 -7.08 -1.68 16.34
CA LEU A 189 -5.98 -0.83 16.83
C LEU A 189 -5.77 0.38 15.91
N LEU A 190 -5.75 0.13 14.60
CA LEU A 190 -5.64 1.17 13.61
C LEU A 190 -6.79 2.19 13.67
N LYS A 191 -8.04 1.72 13.80
CA LYS A 191 -9.21 2.59 13.98
C LYS A 191 -9.08 3.50 15.20
N ASN A 192 -8.56 2.98 16.32
CA ASN A 192 -8.40 3.75 17.56
C ASN A 192 -7.35 4.87 17.43
N VAL A 193 -6.35 4.68 16.56
CA VAL A 193 -5.32 5.69 16.27
C VAL A 193 -5.85 6.82 15.39
N MET A 194 -6.95 6.60 14.67
CA MET A 194 -7.51 7.56 13.72
C MET A 194 -8.85 8.10 14.23
N PRO A 195 -8.83 9.04 15.20
CA PRO A 195 -10.06 9.63 15.70
C PRO A 195 -10.80 10.35 14.58
N PRO A 196 -12.14 10.39 14.62
CA PRO A 196 -12.93 11.15 13.67
C PRO A 196 -12.49 12.63 13.69
N PRO A 197 -12.45 13.29 12.53
CA PRO A 197 -12.06 14.68 12.47
C PRO A 197 -13.02 15.54 13.30
N ALA A 198 -12.50 16.60 13.92
CA ALA A 198 -13.30 17.51 14.75
C ALA A 198 -14.41 18.19 13.92
N ASN A 199 -14.12 18.50 12.66
CA ASN A 199 -15.09 18.94 11.67
C ASN A 199 -15.15 17.96 10.50
N ALA A 200 -16.33 17.77 9.90
CA ALA A 200 -16.50 16.91 8.73
C ALA A 200 -15.66 17.33 7.50
N ARG A 201 -15.10 18.55 7.50
CA ARG A 201 -14.23 19.08 6.44
C ARG A 201 -12.73 18.90 6.71
N ASP A 202 -12.33 18.51 7.93
CA ASP A 202 -10.90 18.38 8.22
C ASP A 202 -10.37 17.09 7.60
N PRO A 203 -9.24 17.14 6.88
CA PRO A 203 -8.66 15.95 6.28
C PRO A 203 -8.19 14.98 7.38
N PRO A 204 -8.20 13.66 7.10
CA PRO A 204 -7.67 12.67 8.04
C PRO A 204 -6.23 13.01 8.41
N ARG A 205 -5.89 12.97 9.70
CA ARG A 205 -4.51 13.24 10.14
C ARG A 205 -3.60 12.07 9.76
N PRO A 206 -2.34 12.31 9.34
CA PRO A 206 -1.40 11.24 9.10
C PRO A 206 -1.05 10.55 10.42
N ILE A 207 -0.87 9.23 10.37
CA ILE A 207 -0.32 8.47 11.50
C ILE A 207 1.22 8.49 11.43
N PRO A 208 1.93 8.35 12.56
CA PRO A 208 3.38 8.19 12.55
C PRO A 208 3.80 6.96 11.73
N THR A 209 4.89 7.08 10.99
CA THR A 209 5.42 6.03 10.12
C THR A 209 5.70 4.76 10.91
N TYR A 210 6.30 4.87 12.10
CA TYR A 210 6.55 3.73 12.99
C TYR A 210 5.28 2.97 13.40
N ALA A 211 4.16 3.67 13.59
CA ALA A 211 2.87 3.05 13.89
C ALA A 211 2.32 2.28 12.67
N SER A 212 2.47 2.84 11.47
CA SER A 212 2.08 2.13 10.24
C SER A 212 2.98 0.91 9.95
N LEU A 213 4.28 1.03 10.21
CA LEU A 213 5.26 -0.04 9.98
C LEU A 213 5.07 -1.20 10.96
N ILE A 214 4.79 -0.94 12.24
CA ILE A 214 4.54 -2.02 13.20
C ILE A 214 3.29 -2.82 12.82
N LEU A 215 2.22 -2.14 12.41
CA LEU A 215 0.99 -2.78 11.96
C LEU A 215 1.19 -3.56 10.65
N LEU A 216 1.99 -3.01 9.71
CA LEU A 216 2.41 -3.71 8.50
C LEU A 216 3.14 -5.02 8.84
N HIS A 217 4.14 -4.95 9.73
CA HIS A 217 4.92 -6.14 10.07
C HIS A 217 4.11 -7.17 10.84
N ALA A 218 3.18 -6.72 11.70
CA ALA A 218 2.24 -7.59 12.38
C ALA A 218 1.29 -8.30 11.39
N LEU A 219 0.69 -7.56 10.45
CA LEU A 219 -0.16 -8.14 9.41
C LEU A 219 0.60 -9.16 8.58
N ARG A 220 1.81 -8.84 8.14
CA ARG A 220 2.65 -9.79 7.42
C ARG A 220 2.97 -11.02 8.28
N GLY A 221 3.26 -10.84 9.56
CA GLY A 221 3.53 -11.94 10.49
C GLY A 221 2.35 -12.90 10.66
N ILE A 222 1.11 -12.40 10.67
CA ILE A 222 -0.10 -13.24 10.75
C ILE A 222 -0.15 -14.28 9.61
N PHE A 223 0.25 -13.91 8.40
CA PHE A 223 0.23 -14.79 7.22
C PHE A 223 1.56 -15.50 6.93
N TYR A 224 2.60 -15.18 7.70
CA TYR A 224 3.95 -15.77 7.67
C TYR A 224 4.48 -15.99 9.11
N PRO A 225 3.85 -16.89 9.89
CA PRO A 225 4.14 -17.03 11.33
C PRO A 225 5.54 -17.58 11.63
N SER A 226 6.22 -18.17 10.64
CA SER A 226 7.62 -18.61 10.75
C SER A 226 8.62 -17.46 10.78
N ASN A 227 8.20 -16.23 10.45
CA ASN A 227 9.06 -15.07 10.51
C ASN A 227 9.37 -14.72 11.98
N PHE A 228 10.66 -14.57 12.32
CA PHE A 228 11.11 -14.25 13.68
C PHE A 228 10.40 -13.03 14.27
N ILE A 229 9.98 -12.06 13.44
CA ILE A 229 9.34 -10.83 13.89
C ILE A 229 7.90 -11.05 14.40
N TYR A 230 7.21 -12.08 13.92
CA TYR A 230 5.80 -12.34 14.24
C TYR A 230 5.52 -12.38 15.75
N PRO A 231 6.16 -13.26 16.55
CA PRO A 231 5.90 -13.32 17.98
C PRO A 231 6.18 -12.01 18.72
N ARG A 232 7.12 -11.18 18.23
CA ARG A 232 7.42 -9.87 18.82
C ARG A 232 6.32 -8.86 18.53
N THR A 233 5.91 -8.75 17.27
CA THR A 233 4.82 -7.86 16.85
C THR A 233 3.50 -8.25 17.49
N ALA A 234 3.18 -9.55 17.56
CA ALA A 234 1.98 -10.04 18.21
C ALA A 234 1.98 -9.68 19.71
N ARG A 235 3.09 -9.91 20.41
CA ARG A 235 3.23 -9.50 21.82
C ARG A 235 3.07 -7.99 21.99
N CYS A 236 3.73 -7.18 21.16
CA CYS A 236 3.65 -5.72 21.22
C CYS A 236 2.22 -5.22 21.05
N LEU A 237 1.50 -5.75 20.05
CA LEU A 237 0.12 -5.33 19.78
C LEU A 237 -0.84 -5.81 20.86
N LEU A 238 -0.66 -7.01 21.43
CA LEU A 238 -1.55 -7.59 22.44
C LEU A 238 -1.28 -7.08 23.86
N GLN A 239 -0.14 -6.42 24.10
CA GLN A 239 0.25 -5.96 25.44
C GLN A 239 -0.63 -4.80 25.95
N ARG A 240 -1.24 -4.02 25.04
CA ARG A 240 -2.09 -2.87 25.38
C ARG A 240 -3.37 -2.89 24.54
N PRO A 241 -4.50 -2.39 25.05
CA PRO A 241 -5.76 -2.32 24.28
C PRO A 241 -5.72 -1.30 23.15
N GLU A 242 -4.80 -0.33 23.22
CA GLU A 242 -4.60 0.73 22.23
C GLU A 242 -3.16 0.74 21.75
N LEU A 243 -2.97 1.11 20.49
CA LEU A 243 -1.64 1.26 19.92
C LEU A 243 -1.05 2.61 20.34
N ASP A 244 0.07 2.55 21.04
CA ASP A 244 0.84 3.74 21.39
C ASP A 244 1.56 4.26 20.13
N VAL A 245 1.21 5.47 19.71
CA VAL A 245 1.79 6.14 18.54
C VAL A 245 2.78 7.22 18.93
N LEU A 246 2.97 7.47 20.22
CA LEU A 246 3.85 8.52 20.71
C LEU A 246 5.30 8.07 20.81
N ASP A 247 5.53 6.75 20.86
CA ASP A 247 6.84 6.13 21.00
C ASP A 247 7.15 5.15 19.85
N VAL A 248 8.43 4.82 19.65
CA VAL A 248 8.82 3.79 18.68
C VAL A 248 8.51 2.40 19.24
N PRO A 249 7.65 1.60 18.57
CA PRO A 249 7.26 0.28 19.06
C PRO A 249 8.45 -0.66 19.24
N MET A 250 8.50 -1.35 20.39
CA MET A 250 9.51 -2.37 20.73
C MET A 250 10.97 -1.87 20.80
N LEU A 251 11.22 -0.56 20.69
CA LEU A 251 12.57 0.01 20.55
C LEU A 251 13.57 -0.54 21.57
N PHE A 252 13.31 -0.29 22.85
CA PHE A 252 14.21 -0.74 23.92
C PHE A 252 14.22 -2.25 24.10
N GLY A 253 13.08 -2.91 23.90
CA GLY A 253 12.97 -4.36 23.99
C GLY A 253 13.85 -5.09 22.96
N MET A 254 13.99 -4.53 21.76
CA MET A 254 14.83 -5.08 20.71
C MET A 254 16.29 -4.63 20.82
N LEU A 255 16.54 -3.35 21.10
CA LEU A 255 17.91 -2.83 21.22
C LEU A 255 18.69 -3.48 22.37
N TYR A 256 18.05 -3.68 23.51
CA TYR A 256 18.66 -4.27 24.70
C TYR A 256 18.33 -5.75 24.89
N SER A 257 17.86 -6.42 23.83
CA SER A 257 17.55 -7.83 23.92
C SER A 257 18.78 -8.66 24.29
N SER A 258 18.57 -9.59 25.22
CA SER A 258 19.50 -10.64 25.63
C SER A 258 19.06 -12.03 25.12
N SER A 259 18.12 -12.08 24.18
CA SER A 259 17.65 -13.34 23.59
C SER A 259 18.73 -14.01 22.73
N ALA A 260 18.57 -15.29 22.40
CA ALA A 260 19.44 -15.96 21.43
C ALA A 260 19.41 -15.29 20.04
N GLU A 261 18.31 -14.60 19.72
CA GLU A 261 18.07 -13.93 18.43
C GLU A 261 18.41 -12.42 18.49
N TRP A 262 19.17 -11.97 19.50
CA TRP A 262 19.45 -10.54 19.72
C TRP A 262 20.04 -9.83 18.49
N LYS A 263 20.84 -10.52 17.65
CA LYS A 263 21.41 -9.95 16.42
C LYS A 263 20.34 -9.60 15.40
N GLU A 264 19.36 -10.48 15.22
CA GLU A 264 18.24 -10.26 14.32
C GLU A 264 17.32 -9.16 14.85
N GLU A 265 17.04 -9.17 16.16
CA GLU A 265 16.21 -8.16 16.82
C GLU A 265 16.83 -6.76 16.73
N ARG A 266 18.12 -6.63 17.07
CA ARG A 266 18.84 -5.34 16.94
C ARG A 266 18.98 -4.91 15.48
N GLY A 267 19.31 -5.84 14.58
CA GLY A 267 19.40 -5.56 13.16
C GLY A 267 18.08 -5.09 12.57
N TRP A 268 16.97 -5.67 13.01
CA TRP A 268 15.63 -5.30 12.55
C TRP A 268 15.20 -3.94 13.07
N ILE A 269 15.36 -3.65 14.37
CA ILE A 269 14.93 -2.35 14.91
C ILE A 269 15.76 -1.21 14.33
N VAL A 270 17.06 -1.42 14.08
CA VAL A 270 17.92 -0.43 13.39
C VAL A 270 17.44 -0.20 11.96
N ARG A 271 17.05 -1.25 11.22
CA ARG A 271 16.45 -1.08 9.89
C ARG A 271 15.12 -0.33 9.96
N LEU A 272 14.24 -0.68 10.91
CA LEU A 272 12.97 0.01 11.12
C LEU A 272 13.17 1.53 11.36
N LEU A 273 14.20 1.89 12.14
CA LEU A 273 14.56 3.29 12.38
C LEU A 273 15.09 3.99 11.11
N GLY A 274 15.80 3.26 10.25
CA GLY A 274 16.29 3.74 8.96
C GLY A 274 15.24 3.80 7.85
N ASP A 275 14.20 2.95 7.91
CA ASP A 275 13.11 2.79 6.95
C ASP A 275 12.09 3.95 6.97
N ASP A 276 12.53 5.15 7.38
CA ASP A 276 12.04 6.48 6.96
C ASP A 276 11.79 7.46 8.14
N MET A 277 12.50 8.60 8.11
CA MET A 277 12.31 9.78 8.99
C MET A 277 11.53 10.91 8.26
N ALA A 278 10.65 10.59 7.32
CA ALA A 278 10.10 11.57 6.39
C ALA A 278 9.01 12.50 6.94
N SER A 279 8.31 12.11 8.01
CA SER A 279 7.20 12.92 8.54
C SER A 279 7.62 13.78 9.73
N ALA A 280 6.94 14.92 9.88
CA ALA A 280 7.06 15.75 11.08
C ALA A 280 6.61 14.98 12.34
N GLU A 281 5.66 14.05 12.19
CA GLU A 281 5.21 13.18 13.27
C GLU A 281 6.31 12.22 13.73
N ASP A 282 7.09 11.64 12.80
CA ASP A 282 8.19 10.73 13.13
C ASP A 282 9.28 11.42 13.96
N ARG A 283 9.55 12.70 13.64
CA ARG A 283 10.49 13.52 14.41
C ARG A 283 10.01 13.82 15.83
N LYS A 284 8.70 13.89 16.07
CA LYS A 284 8.17 14.08 17.42
C LYS A 284 8.36 12.82 18.27
N VAL A 285 8.18 11.65 17.65
CA VAL A 285 8.37 10.34 18.30
C VAL A 285 9.82 10.16 18.76
N LEU A 286 10.81 10.59 17.96
CA LEU A 286 12.23 10.44 18.30
C LEU A 286 12.83 11.51 19.21
N ARG A 287 12.13 12.64 19.44
CA ARG A 287 12.66 13.77 20.24
C ARG A 287 12.47 13.60 21.75
N ARG A 288 11.78 12.57 22.19
CA ARG A 288 11.55 12.24 23.59
C ARG A 288 12.61 11.28 24.09
#